data_AF-A0A0P6XLT7-F1
#
_entry.id   AF-A0A0P6XLT7-F1
#
_cell.length_a   1.000
_cell.length_b   1.000
_cell.length_c   1.000
_cell.angle_alpha   90.00
_cell.angle_beta   90.00
_cell.angle_gamma   90.00
#
_symmetry.space_group_name_H-M   'P 1'
#
loop_
_entity.id
_entity.type
_entity.pdbx_description
1 polymer ?
#
loop_
_entity_poly.entity_id
_entity_poly.type
_entity_poly.pdbx_seq_one_letter_code
_entity_poly.pdbx_strand_id
1 'polypeptide(L)'
;MKANDCYFFVDESGDPTFYDKRGNLIVGEQGCSKILILGFIKTANPARLRSHVQQFQQSVVNKPEYQQIPSLAKTKKALHAKNDVAQIRDSFFEEIATMEFSAQFVVARKVEKVFRNNFQAKETQFYHHLVSVLFQNNLHLHHTNHIYFS
;
A
#
# COMPACT_ATOMS: atom_id res chain seq x y z
N MET A 1 -5.86 -16.57 -27.99
CA MET A 1 -6.00 -16.34 -26.53
C MET A 1 -5.40 -14.98 -26.23
N LYS A 2 -6.19 -14.01 -25.75
CA LYS A 2 -5.72 -12.63 -25.52
C LYS A 2 -4.75 -12.59 -24.33
N ALA A 3 -3.74 -11.73 -24.44
CA ALA A 3 -2.67 -11.50 -23.48
C ALA A 3 -3.23 -11.35 -22.06
N ASN A 4 -2.68 -12.14 -21.12
CA ASN A 4 -3.14 -12.14 -19.74
C ASN A 4 -2.36 -11.08 -18.95
N ASP A 5 -2.51 -9.82 -19.34
CA ASP A 5 -1.86 -8.67 -18.71
C ASP A 5 -2.26 -8.61 -17.23
N CYS A 6 -1.30 -8.29 -16.36
CA CYS A 6 -1.53 -8.13 -14.93
C CYS A 6 -0.99 -6.77 -14.47
N TYR A 7 -1.74 -6.12 -13.58
CA TYR A 7 -1.42 -4.80 -13.05
C TYR A 7 -1.12 -4.92 -11.57
N PHE A 8 0.01 -4.37 -11.15
CA PHE A 8 0.48 -4.34 -9.77
C PHE A 8 0.58 -2.87 -9.32
N PHE A 9 -0.05 -2.54 -8.20
CA PHE A 9 0.07 -1.24 -7.56
C PHE A 9 0.77 -1.43 -6.23
N VAL A 10 2.02 -0.94 -6.14
CA VAL A 10 2.92 -1.11 -5.02
C VAL A 10 2.88 0.12 -4.13
N ASP A 11 2.77 -0.10 -2.83
CA ASP A 11 2.78 0.95 -1.81
C ASP A 11 3.56 0.48 -0.57
N GLU A 12 3.96 1.43 0.26
CA GLU A 12 4.81 1.24 1.42
C GLU A 12 4.27 1.94 2.67
N SER A 13 4.48 1.30 3.82
CA SER A 13 4.16 1.89 5.12
C SER A 13 5.40 1.93 6.01
N GLY A 14 5.79 3.14 6.37
CA GLY A 14 7.06 3.44 7.04
C GLY A 14 8.15 3.80 6.03
N ASP A 15 9.39 3.70 6.47
CA ASP A 15 10.56 4.05 5.67
C ASP A 15 11.73 3.10 5.97
N PRO A 16 12.70 2.97 5.05
CA PRO A 16 13.86 2.11 5.24
C PRO A 16 14.94 2.71 6.15
N THR A 17 14.70 3.85 6.82
CA THR A 17 15.72 4.60 7.57
C THR A 17 16.15 3.88 8.85
N PHE A 18 17.42 3.58 9.03
CA PHE A 18 17.94 3.03 10.30
C PHE A 18 18.60 4.08 11.18
N TYR A 19 19.27 5.05 10.54
CA TYR A 19 20.14 5.99 11.21
C TYR A 19 19.69 7.43 10.96
N ASP A 20 19.89 8.30 11.93
CA ASP A 20 19.76 9.74 11.70
C ASP A 20 20.94 10.26 10.84
N LYS A 21 20.89 11.56 10.51
CA LYS A 21 21.97 12.24 9.75
C LYS A 21 23.33 12.25 10.48
N ARG A 22 23.38 11.89 11.76
CA ARG A 22 24.59 11.82 12.60
C ARG A 22 25.10 10.38 12.78
N GLY A 23 24.40 9.39 12.25
CA GLY A 23 24.74 7.96 12.36
C GLY A 23 24.21 7.27 13.62
N ASN A 24 23.31 7.91 14.38
CA ASN A 24 22.69 7.28 15.54
C ASN A 24 21.58 6.32 15.11
N LEU A 25 21.50 5.12 15.69
CA LEU A 25 20.40 4.19 15.44
C LEU A 25 19.10 4.75 16.04
N ILE A 26 18.10 5.03 15.20
CA ILE A 26 16.83 5.64 15.62
C ILE A 26 15.62 4.68 15.54
N VAL A 27 15.84 3.42 15.16
CA VAL A 27 14.77 2.45 14.97
C VAL A 27 13.99 2.21 16.26
N GLY A 28 12.70 2.52 16.24
CA GLY A 28 11.81 2.38 17.41
C GLY A 28 11.77 3.62 18.30
N GLU A 29 12.50 4.68 17.98
CA GLU A 29 12.30 6.00 18.56
C GLU A 29 11.05 6.67 17.98
N GLN A 30 10.60 7.75 18.63
CA GLN A 30 9.46 8.52 18.16
C GLN A 30 9.70 9.02 16.73
N GLY A 31 8.83 8.63 15.81
CA GLY A 31 8.94 9.00 14.39
C GLY A 31 9.66 7.97 13.50
N CYS A 32 10.26 6.91 14.06
CA CYS A 32 10.88 5.84 13.27
C CYS A 32 10.35 4.46 13.68
N SER A 33 9.63 3.82 12.76
CA SER A 33 9.01 2.51 13.00
C SER A 33 10.06 1.38 13.12
N LYS A 34 9.74 0.35 13.92
CA LYS A 34 10.50 -0.92 14.00
C LYS A 34 10.23 -1.85 12.82
N ILE A 35 9.23 -1.53 12.01
CA ILE A 35 8.79 -2.32 10.86
C ILE A 35 8.68 -1.44 9.62
N LEU A 36 9.02 -2.02 8.47
CA LEU A 36 8.71 -1.50 7.15
C LEU A 36 7.80 -2.52 6.47
N ILE A 37 6.69 -2.05 5.92
CA ILE A 37 5.76 -2.88 5.15
C ILE A 37 5.84 -2.45 3.70
N LEU A 38 6.10 -3.41 2.80
CA LEU A 38 5.87 -3.23 1.36
C LEU A 38 4.72 -4.12 0.95
N GLY A 39 3.81 -3.61 0.14
CA GLY A 39 2.72 -4.42 -0.39
C GLY A 39 2.37 -4.05 -1.81
N PHE A 40 1.70 -4.96 -2.49
CA PHE A 40 0.97 -4.62 -3.69
C PHE A 40 -0.46 -5.14 -3.62
N ILE A 41 -1.32 -4.51 -4.41
CA ILE A 41 -2.50 -5.17 -4.95
C ILE A 41 -2.23 -5.55 -6.41
N LYS A 42 -2.74 -6.72 -6.82
CA LYS A 42 -2.70 -7.16 -8.22
C LYS A 42 -4.09 -7.46 -8.76
N THR A 43 -4.34 -7.05 -10.00
CA THR A 43 -5.61 -7.26 -10.70
C THR A 43 -5.39 -7.41 -12.20
N ALA A 44 -6.31 -8.09 -12.88
CA ALA A 44 -6.36 -8.12 -14.33
C ALA A 44 -7.14 -6.94 -14.92
N ASN A 45 -7.92 -6.21 -14.11
CA ASN A 45 -8.80 -5.13 -14.58
C ASN A 45 -8.78 -3.91 -13.64
N PRO A 46 -7.74 -3.07 -13.73
CA PRO A 46 -7.61 -1.87 -12.90
C PRO A 46 -8.72 -0.85 -13.16
N ALA A 47 -9.25 -0.79 -14.39
CA ALA A 47 -10.34 0.11 -14.74
C ALA A 47 -11.61 -0.23 -13.95
N ARG A 48 -11.95 -1.52 -13.82
CA ARG A 48 -13.10 -1.98 -13.02
C ARG A 48 -12.92 -1.63 -11.54
N LEU A 49 -11.75 -1.89 -10.96
CA LEU A 49 -11.48 -1.48 -9.56
C LEU A 49 -11.67 0.03 -9.38
N ARG A 50 -11.14 0.83 -10.29
CA ARG A 50 -11.28 2.29 -10.23
C ARG A 50 -12.74 2.71 -10.29
N SER A 51 -13.54 2.11 -11.16
CA SER A 51 -14.97 2.39 -11.26
C SER A 51 -15.73 2.06 -9.97
N HIS A 52 -15.46 0.90 -9.34
CA HIS A 52 -16.06 0.55 -8.05
C HIS A 52 -15.73 1.57 -6.96
N VAL A 53 -14.45 1.94 -6.83
CA VAL A 53 -14.01 2.95 -5.85
C VAL A 53 -14.69 4.30 -6.08
N GLN A 54 -14.84 4.73 -7.34
CA GLN A 54 -15.51 5.99 -7.69
C GLN A 54 -17.02 5.94 -7.41
N GLN A 55 -17.68 4.82 -7.71
CA GLN A 55 -19.10 4.63 -7.43
C GLN A 55 -19.37 4.66 -5.92
N PHE A 56 -18.53 3.98 -5.13
CA PHE A 56 -18.59 4.03 -3.67
C PHE A 56 -18.35 5.45 -3.14
N GLN A 57 -17.32 6.14 -3.64
CA GLN A 57 -17.05 7.52 -3.24
C GLN A 57 -18.26 8.42 -3.52
N GLN A 58 -18.89 8.27 -4.69
CA GLN A 58 -20.06 9.05 -5.06
C GLN A 58 -21.28 8.72 -4.20
N SER A 59 -21.48 7.44 -3.84
CA SER A 59 -22.57 7.03 -2.95
C SER A 59 -22.42 7.63 -1.56
N VAL A 60 -21.19 7.64 -1.00
CA VAL A 60 -20.86 8.27 0.28
C VAL A 60 -21.07 9.78 0.24
N VAL A 61 -20.57 10.47 -0.78
CA VAL A 61 -20.68 11.94 -0.90
C VAL A 61 -22.13 12.40 -1.01
N ASN A 62 -23.01 11.58 -1.59
CA ASN A 62 -24.42 11.92 -1.80
C ASN A 62 -25.32 11.56 -0.62
N LYS A 63 -24.84 10.83 0.39
CA LYS A 63 -25.63 10.47 1.57
C LYS A 63 -25.90 11.69 2.46
N PRO A 64 -27.18 12.05 2.73
CA PRO A 64 -27.51 13.20 3.57
C PRO A 64 -26.90 13.14 4.97
N GLU A 65 -26.86 11.94 5.56
CA GLU A 65 -26.31 11.69 6.90
C GLU A 65 -24.81 12.04 7.03
N TYR A 66 -24.06 12.06 5.92
CA TYR A 66 -22.63 12.38 5.92
C TYR A 66 -22.33 13.84 5.58
N GLN A 67 -23.30 14.62 5.11
CA GLN A 67 -23.06 16.01 4.68
C GLN A 67 -22.60 16.93 5.82
N GLN A 68 -22.92 16.58 7.07
CA GLN A 68 -22.52 17.33 8.26
C GLN A 68 -21.11 16.98 8.75
N ILE A 69 -20.45 15.98 8.16
CA ILE A 69 -19.12 15.52 8.57
C ILE A 69 -18.05 16.43 7.97
N PRO A 70 -17.24 17.14 8.79
CA PRO A 70 -16.22 18.07 8.26
C PRO A 70 -15.16 17.38 7.38
N SER A 71 -14.81 16.12 7.67
CA SER A 71 -13.86 15.36 6.87
C SER A 71 -14.39 14.96 5.49
N LEU A 72 -15.71 15.05 5.24
CA LEU A 72 -16.31 14.70 3.94
C LEU A 72 -15.72 15.55 2.79
N ALA A 73 -15.30 16.79 3.06
CA ALA A 73 -14.64 17.63 2.06
C ALA A 73 -13.35 16.99 1.51
N LYS A 74 -12.64 16.18 2.32
CA LYS A 74 -11.47 15.41 1.89
C LYS A 74 -11.92 14.15 1.13
N THR A 75 -12.94 13.46 1.65
CA THR A 75 -13.57 12.30 1.00
C THR A 75 -14.04 12.61 -0.43
N LYS A 76 -14.55 13.82 -0.67
CA LYS A 76 -14.93 14.33 -2.02
C LYS A 76 -13.75 14.35 -3.01
N LYS A 77 -12.52 14.55 -2.52
CA LYS A 77 -11.31 14.48 -3.36
C LYS A 77 -10.86 13.04 -3.52
N ALA A 78 -10.72 12.32 -2.41
CA ALA A 78 -10.37 10.91 -2.37
C ALA A 78 -10.77 10.29 -1.03
N LEU A 79 -11.09 8.99 -1.03
CA LEU A 79 -11.23 8.20 0.20
C LEU A 79 -9.88 8.15 0.93
N HIS A 80 -9.92 8.30 2.24
CA HIS A 80 -8.75 8.27 3.12
C HIS A 80 -8.93 7.24 4.24
N ALA A 81 -8.09 6.21 4.24
CA ALA A 81 -8.07 5.17 5.27
C ALA A 81 -7.93 5.70 6.72
N LYS A 82 -7.27 6.87 6.90
CA LYS A 82 -7.08 7.50 8.22
C LYS A 82 -8.12 8.58 8.55
N ASN A 83 -8.51 9.40 7.58
CA ASN A 83 -9.23 10.65 7.83
C ASN A 83 -10.76 10.51 7.68
N ASP A 84 -11.21 9.49 6.95
CA ASP A 84 -12.64 9.20 6.86
C ASP A 84 -13.15 8.67 8.19
N VAL A 85 -14.42 8.97 8.50
CA VAL A 85 -15.06 8.49 9.74
C VAL A 85 -15.19 6.96 9.72
N ALA A 86 -15.30 6.36 10.90
CA ALA A 86 -15.38 4.90 11.06
C ALA A 86 -16.42 4.27 10.13
N GLN A 87 -17.62 4.84 10.08
CA GLN A 87 -18.73 4.33 9.27
C GLN A 87 -18.41 4.25 7.77
N ILE A 88 -17.71 5.25 7.23
CA ILE A 88 -17.30 5.27 5.82
C ILE A 88 -16.23 4.21 5.58
N ARG A 89 -15.26 4.07 6.48
CA ARG A 89 -14.19 3.07 6.37
C ARG A 89 -14.74 1.64 6.43
N ASP A 90 -15.63 1.37 7.37
CA ASP A 90 -16.27 0.06 7.54
C ASP A 90 -17.07 -0.31 6.28
N SER A 91 -17.89 0.63 5.77
CA SER A 91 -18.62 0.44 4.52
C SER A 91 -17.68 0.20 3.32
N PHE A 92 -16.51 0.85 3.30
CA PHE A 92 -15.54 0.66 2.22
C PHE A 92 -14.85 -0.69 2.30
N PHE A 93 -14.59 -1.22 3.51
CA PHE A 93 -14.07 -2.59 3.66
C PHE A 93 -15.04 -3.63 3.11
N GLU A 94 -16.34 -3.45 3.35
CA GLU A 94 -17.38 -4.30 2.77
C GLU A 94 -17.37 -4.22 1.23
N GLU A 95 -17.27 -3.02 0.66
CA GLU A 95 -17.19 -2.83 -0.79
C GLU A 95 -15.92 -3.50 -1.37
N ILE A 96 -14.75 -3.29 -0.75
CA ILE A 96 -13.48 -3.91 -1.14
C ILE A 96 -13.59 -5.44 -1.20
N ALA A 97 -14.29 -6.05 -0.24
CA ALA A 97 -14.46 -7.51 -0.18
C ALA A 97 -15.23 -8.07 -1.39
N THR A 98 -15.96 -7.25 -2.13
CA THR A 98 -16.67 -7.64 -3.36
C THR A 98 -15.82 -7.49 -4.63
N MET A 99 -14.65 -6.88 -4.53
CA MET A 99 -13.80 -6.54 -5.68
C MET A 99 -12.84 -7.68 -6.04
N GLU A 100 -12.60 -7.84 -7.34
CA GLU A 100 -11.69 -8.85 -7.89
C GLU A 100 -10.23 -8.34 -7.93
N PHE A 101 -9.51 -8.56 -6.84
CA PHE A 101 -8.07 -8.37 -6.75
C PHE A 101 -7.46 -9.31 -5.71
N SER A 102 -6.13 -9.39 -5.69
CA SER A 102 -5.40 -10.04 -4.59
C SER A 102 -4.33 -9.10 -4.06
N ALA A 103 -3.96 -9.26 -2.81
CA ALA A 103 -2.95 -8.43 -2.16
C ALA A 103 -1.84 -9.31 -1.58
N GLN A 104 -0.61 -8.82 -1.65
CA GLN A 104 0.55 -9.47 -1.04
C GLN A 104 1.35 -8.42 -0.27
N PHE A 105 1.83 -8.79 0.91
CA PHE A 105 2.57 -7.91 1.80
C PHE A 105 3.82 -8.60 2.32
N VAL A 106 4.90 -7.82 2.42
CA VAL A 106 6.13 -8.17 3.11
C VAL A 106 6.25 -7.27 4.33
N VAL A 107 6.27 -7.88 5.52
CA VAL A 107 6.47 -7.16 6.78
C VAL A 107 7.89 -7.40 7.26
N ALA A 108 8.75 -6.40 7.06
CA ALA A 108 10.16 -6.48 7.42
C ALA A 108 10.42 -5.86 8.80
N ARG A 109 11.09 -6.60 9.67
CA ARG A 109 11.60 -6.05 10.94
C ARG A 109 12.92 -5.33 10.71
N LYS A 110 13.06 -4.12 11.25
CA LYS A 110 14.27 -3.32 11.16
C LYS A 110 15.26 -3.73 12.26
N VAL A 111 15.95 -4.84 12.02
CA VAL A 111 16.97 -5.38 12.95
C VAL A 111 18.35 -4.90 12.50
N GLU A 112 18.97 -4.02 13.28
CA GLU A 112 20.24 -3.38 12.93
C GLU A 112 21.34 -4.39 12.55
N LYS A 113 21.53 -5.44 13.34
CA LYS A 113 22.55 -6.46 13.07
C LYS A 113 22.39 -7.09 11.68
N VAL A 114 21.15 -7.39 11.28
CA VAL A 114 20.85 -7.94 9.95
C VAL A 114 21.08 -6.89 8.88
N PHE A 115 20.66 -5.64 9.14
CA PHE A 115 20.85 -4.52 8.23
C PHE A 115 22.32 -4.29 7.87
N ARG A 116 23.20 -4.29 8.89
CA ARG A 116 24.64 -4.12 8.70
C ARG A 116 25.28 -5.30 8.00
N ASN A 117 24.96 -6.52 8.41
CA ASN A 117 25.63 -7.73 7.92
C ASN A 117 25.21 -8.11 6.49
N ASN A 118 23.91 -7.99 6.17
CA ASN A 118 23.37 -8.52 4.92
C ASN A 118 23.18 -7.43 3.86
N PHE A 119 23.06 -6.16 4.28
CA PHE A 119 22.76 -5.03 3.39
C PHE A 119 23.80 -3.90 3.51
N GLN A 120 24.92 -4.13 4.19
CA GLN A 120 26.04 -3.18 4.31
C GLN A 120 25.62 -1.80 4.87
N ALA A 121 24.58 -1.77 5.70
CA ALA A 121 23.95 -0.54 6.19
C ALA A 121 23.43 0.39 5.06
N LYS A 122 23.09 -0.17 3.89
CA LYS A 122 22.53 0.56 2.74
C LYS A 122 21.03 0.33 2.65
N GLU A 123 20.27 1.39 2.88
CA GLU A 123 18.80 1.39 2.86
C GLU A 123 18.24 0.93 1.51
N THR A 124 18.87 1.36 0.41
CA THR A 124 18.52 0.93 -0.95
C THR A 124 18.67 -0.58 -1.14
N GLN A 125 19.71 -1.21 -0.59
CA GLN A 125 19.91 -2.66 -0.71
C GLN A 125 18.84 -3.42 0.09
N PHE A 126 18.51 -2.92 1.28
CA PHE A 126 17.43 -3.47 2.09
C PHE A 126 16.09 -3.37 1.34
N TYR A 127 15.75 -2.19 0.82
CA TYR A 127 14.53 -1.96 0.05
C TYR A 127 14.43 -2.86 -1.19
N HIS A 128 15.47 -2.91 -2.02
CA HIS A 128 15.49 -3.73 -3.24
C HIS A 128 15.31 -5.22 -2.94
N HIS A 129 15.88 -5.70 -1.83
CA HIS A 129 15.66 -7.06 -1.38
C HIS A 129 14.19 -7.30 -1.00
N LEU A 130 13.56 -6.38 -0.27
CA LEU A 130 12.15 -6.50 0.07
C LEU A 130 11.25 -6.49 -1.17
N VAL A 131 11.54 -5.66 -2.17
CA VAL A 131 10.84 -5.68 -3.48
C VAL A 131 11.02 -7.03 -4.16
N SER A 132 12.22 -7.61 -4.14
CA SER A 132 12.48 -8.93 -4.73
C SER A 132 11.67 -10.04 -4.05
N VAL A 133 11.58 -10.00 -2.71
CA VAL A 133 10.74 -10.91 -1.92
C VAL A 133 9.25 -10.67 -2.21
N LEU A 134 8.83 -9.42 -2.32
CA LEU A 134 7.44 -9.05 -2.60
C LEU A 134 6.97 -9.63 -3.94
N PHE A 135 7.80 -9.57 -4.99
CA PHE A 135 7.44 -10.09 -6.31
C PHE A 135 7.79 -11.57 -6.52
N GLN A 136 8.35 -12.23 -5.51
CA GLN A 136 8.68 -13.65 -5.60
C GLN A 136 7.44 -14.45 -6.01
N ASN A 137 7.62 -15.33 -6.98
CA ASN A 137 6.59 -16.19 -7.56
C ASN A 137 5.38 -15.48 -8.23
N ASN A 138 5.48 -14.19 -8.55
CA ASN A 138 4.36 -13.46 -9.17
C ASN A 138 4.59 -13.11 -10.65
N LEU A 139 5.77 -12.58 -11.00
CA LEU A 139 5.98 -11.96 -12.31
C LEU A 139 6.01 -12.95 -13.49
N HIS A 140 6.26 -14.23 -13.24
CA HIS A 140 6.29 -15.28 -14.27
C HIS A 140 4.89 -15.82 -14.62
N LEU A 141 3.85 -15.46 -13.87
CA LEU A 141 2.50 -15.98 -14.04
C LEU A 141 1.74 -15.34 -15.21
N HIS A 142 2.24 -14.22 -15.70
CA HIS A 142 1.58 -13.38 -16.70
C HIS A 142 2.56 -13.01 -17.81
N HIS A 143 2.04 -12.82 -19.03
CA HIS A 143 2.88 -12.47 -20.17
C HIS A 143 3.38 -11.03 -20.09
N THR A 144 2.50 -10.11 -19.68
CA THR A 144 2.81 -8.69 -19.49
C THR A 144 2.49 -8.32 -18.05
N ASN A 145 3.43 -7.66 -17.38
CA ASN A 145 3.23 -7.12 -16.03
C ASN A 145 3.38 -5.60 -16.08
N HIS A 146 2.33 -4.87 -15.70
CA HIS A 146 2.36 -3.42 -15.51
C HIS A 146 2.53 -3.14 -14.02
N ILE A 147 3.66 -2.54 -13.63
CA ILE A 147 3.99 -2.30 -12.23
C ILE A 147 4.07 -0.79 -11.98
N TYR A 148 3.31 -0.33 -10.99
CA TYR A 148 3.26 1.07 -10.58
C TYR A 148 3.71 1.18 -9.13
N PHE A 149 4.69 2.04 -8.86
CA PHE A 149 5.11 2.43 -7.52
C PHE A 149 4.55 3.82 -7.22
N SER A 150 4.05 4.03 -6.01
CA SER A 150 3.57 5.34 -5.52
C SER A 150 4.69 6.24 -5.01
#